data_AF-A0A354QTU3-F1
#
_entry.id   AF-A0A354QTU3-F1
#
_cell.length_a   1.000
_cell.length_b   1.000
_cell.length_c   1.000
_cell.angle_alpha   90.00
_cell.angle_beta   90.00
_cell.angle_gamma   90.00
#
_symmetry.space_group_name_H-M   'P 1'
#
loop_
_entity.id
_entity.type
_entity.pdbx_description
1 polymer ?
#
loop_
_entity_poly.entity_id
_entity_poly.type
_entity_poly.pdbx_seq_one_letter_code
_entity_poly.pdbx_strand_id
1 'polypeptide(L)'
;LPTWSNVDGQDDIIWYTAKKQADGTYKITVKVSDHKYSTGLYNVHLYYIQDNGKIVGVAGTQVNVSLARAKGNLTIQNNNPDTGTFDVIVSGVSSPYGVREVKLPTWSNVNGQDDIIWYTATRQANGTYKTTVKASDHKRSTGLYHIHLYYIQGNGKIVGVGGTTTEVSIARPKGTLTIQNKDANKGTFEVIVSNVSNPDGVREVKLPTWSNVNGQDDIIWYTATRQTNGTYKALIKASDHKNSTGLYYIHLYYVQNNGTLIGVGGTSTNVTISAENLKLTGKITIQNNNPKTGTFDVVVSNVSSPHGVREVKLPTWSSVNGQDDIIWYTAAKRADGTYKITVKASDHKNSTGEYNVHLYYIQNNGKLVGVGGTTVQVSKTSYPTPYFSQRDGRWAGRTYGGYTFAATGCVPTTVAMAISGTTGQTVLPTTVADYLYHSTNEFNKRSYGTTSHGIVLAARHWGLKTDVLGSTAAVREALAMGHHVLGAVGTSVFANYPVTHELVMKGYNNGMTYVMDPYNANNNGYYSVDYLFRVRSLDPTDNTEGSPFMTIRS
;
A
#
# COMPACT_ATOMS: atom_id res chain seq x y z
N LEU A 1 -77.76 -3.43 -63.35
CA LEU A 1 -77.37 -4.49 -62.40
C LEU A 1 -77.08 -3.85 -61.04
N PRO A 2 -78.09 -3.61 -60.19
CA PRO A 2 -77.81 -3.28 -58.80
C PRO A 2 -77.11 -4.46 -58.15
N THR A 3 -75.98 -4.17 -57.53
CA THR A 3 -75.15 -5.12 -56.80
C THR A 3 -74.90 -4.55 -55.40
N TRP A 4 -75.03 -5.38 -54.37
CA TRP A 4 -74.73 -5.01 -52.98
C TRP A 4 -74.27 -6.24 -52.20
N SER A 5 -73.51 -6.05 -51.13
CA SER A 5 -73.14 -7.12 -50.21
C SER A 5 -74.22 -7.30 -49.14
N ASN A 6 -74.37 -8.51 -48.59
CA ASN A 6 -75.27 -8.74 -47.45
C ASN A 6 -74.77 -8.11 -46.14
N VAL A 7 -73.55 -7.57 -46.12
CA VAL A 7 -73.01 -6.89 -44.94
C VAL A 7 -73.79 -5.59 -44.78
N ASP A 8 -74.38 -5.37 -43.60
CA ASP A 8 -75.12 -4.16 -43.26
C ASP A 8 -76.30 -3.80 -44.21
N GLY A 9 -76.86 -4.80 -44.90
CA GLY A 9 -78.10 -4.67 -45.68
C GLY A 9 -77.89 -4.32 -47.15
N GLN A 10 -78.31 -3.13 -47.58
CA GLN A 10 -78.12 -2.59 -48.95
C GLN A 10 -77.33 -1.27 -48.93
N ASP A 11 -76.58 -1.03 -47.85
CA ASP A 11 -75.88 0.24 -47.62
C ASP A 11 -74.78 0.53 -48.66
N ASP A 12 -74.29 -0.53 -49.33
CA ASP A 12 -73.27 -0.48 -50.37
C ASP A 12 -73.82 -0.76 -51.78
N ILE A 13 -75.14 -0.60 -51.99
CA ILE A 13 -75.76 -0.85 -53.30
C ILE A 13 -75.23 0.10 -54.37
N ILE A 14 -74.71 -0.46 -55.45
CA ILE A 14 -74.24 0.28 -56.62
C ILE A 14 -74.93 -0.27 -57.86
N TRP A 15 -75.48 0.64 -58.67
CA TRP A 15 -76.10 0.31 -59.94
C TRP A 15 -75.05 0.29 -61.05
N TYR A 16 -74.79 -0.90 -61.58
CA TYR A 16 -73.86 -1.11 -62.68
C TYR A 16 -74.59 -1.23 -64.02
N THR A 17 -74.12 -0.50 -65.03
CA THR A 17 -74.54 -0.67 -66.43
C THR A 17 -73.64 -1.67 -67.12
N ALA A 18 -74.19 -2.83 -67.47
CA ALA A 18 -73.44 -3.86 -68.20
C ALA A 18 -73.26 -3.45 -69.67
N LYS A 19 -72.09 -3.75 -70.24
CA LYS A 19 -71.77 -3.44 -71.63
C LYS A 19 -72.06 -4.64 -72.52
N LYS A 20 -72.78 -4.42 -73.62
CA LYS A 20 -73.03 -5.44 -74.64
C LYS A 20 -71.70 -5.91 -75.25
N GLN A 21 -71.53 -7.22 -75.34
CA GLN A 21 -70.40 -7.90 -75.95
C GLN A 21 -70.74 -8.28 -77.40
N ALA A 22 -69.73 -8.66 -78.19
CA ALA A 22 -69.90 -9.00 -79.61
C ALA A 22 -70.78 -10.24 -79.83
N ASP A 23 -70.81 -11.18 -78.88
CA ASP A 23 -71.63 -12.39 -78.91
C ASP A 23 -73.07 -12.17 -78.43
N GLY A 24 -73.46 -10.92 -78.16
CA GLY A 24 -74.78 -10.56 -77.66
C GLY A 24 -74.96 -10.66 -76.15
N THR A 25 -73.98 -11.17 -75.40
CA THR A 25 -74.00 -11.16 -73.93
C THR A 25 -73.74 -9.76 -73.37
N TYR A 26 -73.99 -9.55 -72.08
CA TYR A 26 -73.67 -8.30 -71.39
C TYR A 26 -72.73 -8.58 -70.23
N LYS A 27 -71.67 -7.77 -70.08
CA LYS A 27 -70.64 -7.97 -69.06
C LYS A 27 -70.36 -6.68 -68.28
N ILE A 28 -70.13 -6.83 -66.98
CA ILE A 28 -69.53 -5.80 -66.14
C ILE A 28 -68.56 -6.44 -65.14
N THR A 29 -67.53 -5.69 -64.74
CA THR A 29 -66.65 -6.07 -63.64
C THR A 29 -67.01 -5.23 -62.42
N VAL A 30 -67.43 -5.90 -61.36
CA VAL A 30 -67.70 -5.28 -60.05
C VAL A 30 -66.44 -5.41 -59.21
N LYS A 31 -65.95 -4.30 -58.63
CA LYS A 31 -64.78 -4.32 -57.76
C LYS A 31 -65.24 -4.30 -56.30
N VAL A 32 -64.68 -5.19 -55.50
CA VAL A 32 -64.97 -5.25 -54.06
C VAL A 32 -64.59 -3.95 -53.34
N SER A 33 -63.61 -3.19 -53.87
CA SER A 33 -63.25 -1.86 -53.36
C SER A 33 -64.40 -0.84 -53.43
N ASP A 34 -65.29 -0.98 -54.41
CA ASP A 34 -66.44 -0.09 -54.58
C ASP A 34 -67.51 -0.40 -53.52
N HIS A 35 -67.52 -1.64 -53.02
CA HIS A 35 -68.41 -2.16 -51.98
C HIS A 35 -67.71 -2.28 -50.63
N LYS A 36 -66.91 -1.26 -50.27
CA LYS A 36 -66.22 -1.15 -48.97
C LYS A 36 -65.38 -2.37 -48.57
N TYR A 37 -64.96 -3.17 -49.56
CA TYR A 37 -64.25 -4.44 -49.40
C TYR A 37 -65.02 -5.52 -48.62
N SER A 38 -66.34 -5.45 -48.59
CA SER A 38 -67.19 -6.48 -47.97
C SER A 38 -66.90 -7.87 -48.57
N THR A 39 -66.96 -8.90 -47.74
CA THR A 39 -66.80 -10.31 -48.17
C THR A 39 -67.98 -11.12 -47.70
N GLY A 40 -68.34 -12.16 -48.45
CA GLY A 40 -69.53 -12.95 -48.20
C GLY A 40 -70.49 -12.88 -49.38
N LEU A 41 -71.78 -13.06 -49.12
CA LEU A 41 -72.80 -13.12 -50.15
C LEU A 41 -73.07 -11.74 -50.74
N TYR A 42 -72.92 -11.60 -52.04
CA TYR A 42 -73.36 -10.46 -52.83
C TYR A 42 -74.63 -10.80 -53.57
N ASN A 43 -75.58 -9.88 -53.62
CA ASN A 43 -76.76 -9.99 -54.47
C ASN A 43 -76.52 -9.18 -55.74
N VAL A 44 -76.89 -9.76 -56.87
CA VAL A 44 -76.87 -9.10 -58.18
C VAL A 44 -78.23 -9.30 -58.80
N HIS A 45 -78.98 -8.21 -58.99
CA HIS A 45 -80.26 -8.28 -59.68
C HIS A 45 -80.14 -7.77 -61.11
N LEU A 46 -80.90 -8.37 -62.02
CA LEU A 46 -81.02 -7.97 -63.41
C LEU A 46 -82.28 -7.13 -63.60
N TYR A 47 -82.08 -5.95 -64.17
CA TYR A 47 -83.14 -5.06 -64.59
C TYR A 47 -82.91 -4.62 -66.03
N TYR A 48 -83.98 -4.58 -66.82
CA TYR A 48 -83.99 -3.94 -68.15
C TYR A 48 -84.63 -2.56 -68.05
N ILE A 49 -84.16 -1.64 -68.88
CA ILE A 49 -84.85 -0.39 -69.16
C ILE A 49 -85.52 -0.57 -70.52
N GLN A 50 -86.84 -0.58 -70.53
CA GLN A 50 -87.63 -0.69 -71.76
C GLN A 50 -87.59 0.64 -72.53
N ASP A 51 -87.95 0.62 -73.82
CA ASP A 51 -87.94 1.81 -74.68
C ASP A 51 -88.85 2.95 -74.17
N ASN A 52 -89.85 2.61 -73.35
CA ASN A 52 -90.72 3.57 -72.65
C ASN A 52 -90.12 4.13 -71.34
N GLY A 53 -88.85 3.82 -71.05
CA GLY A 53 -88.12 4.24 -69.84
C GLY A 53 -88.43 3.45 -68.57
N LYS A 54 -89.37 2.48 -68.61
CA LYS A 54 -89.74 1.70 -67.42
C LYS A 54 -88.67 0.68 -67.07
N ILE A 55 -88.29 0.63 -65.80
CA ILE A 55 -87.35 -0.34 -65.26
C ILE A 55 -88.13 -1.61 -64.87
N VAL A 56 -87.75 -2.76 -65.42
CA VAL A 56 -88.38 -4.05 -65.17
C VAL A 56 -87.38 -5.01 -64.55
N GLY A 57 -87.72 -5.56 -63.38
CA GLY A 57 -86.93 -6.59 -62.70
C GLY A 57 -87.12 -7.93 -63.38
N VAL A 58 -86.01 -8.62 -63.67
CA VAL A 58 -85.98 -9.81 -64.52
C VAL A 58 -85.62 -11.04 -63.70
N ALA A 59 -84.51 -10.97 -62.98
CA ALA A 59 -83.95 -12.08 -62.23
C ALA A 59 -83.01 -11.58 -61.14
N GLY A 60 -82.67 -12.45 -60.19
CA GLY A 60 -81.63 -12.21 -59.20
C GLY A 60 -80.69 -13.41 -59.10
N THR A 61 -79.43 -13.15 -58.79
CA THR A 61 -78.48 -14.19 -58.43
C THR A 61 -77.64 -13.73 -57.25
N GLN A 62 -76.99 -14.68 -56.61
CA GLN A 62 -76.08 -14.42 -55.51
C GLN A 62 -74.72 -15.03 -55.82
N VAL A 63 -73.67 -14.33 -55.42
CA VAL A 63 -72.29 -14.81 -55.54
C VAL A 63 -71.57 -14.59 -54.23
N ASN A 64 -70.87 -15.61 -53.74
CA ASN A 64 -70.06 -15.49 -52.55
C ASN A 64 -68.67 -14.94 -52.93
N VAL A 65 -68.33 -13.76 -52.43
CA VAL A 65 -67.07 -13.06 -52.72
C VAL A 65 -66.12 -13.23 -51.55
N SER A 66 -64.89 -13.64 -51.84
CA SER A 66 -63.80 -13.72 -50.85
C SER A 66 -62.58 -12.93 -51.32
N LEU A 67 -61.82 -12.38 -50.37
CA LEU A 67 -60.56 -11.69 -50.66
C LEU A 67 -59.38 -12.65 -50.46
N ALA A 68 -58.38 -12.51 -51.32
CA ALA A 68 -57.13 -13.23 -51.17
C ALA A 68 -56.45 -12.84 -49.85
N ARG A 69 -55.81 -13.80 -49.18
CA ARG A 69 -55.02 -13.54 -47.97
C ARG A 69 -53.77 -12.72 -48.32
N ALA A 70 -53.29 -11.93 -47.36
CA ALA A 70 -52.02 -11.24 -47.50
C ALA A 70 -50.87 -12.25 -47.69
N LYS A 71 -49.90 -11.89 -48.53
CA LYS A 71 -48.74 -12.72 -48.89
C LYS A 71 -47.45 -11.94 -48.66
N GLY A 72 -46.39 -12.65 -48.29
CA GLY A 72 -45.05 -12.13 -48.13
C GLY A 72 -44.09 -13.25 -47.76
N ASN A 73 -42.91 -13.24 -48.36
CA ASN A 73 -41.84 -14.20 -48.09
C ASN A 73 -40.74 -13.51 -47.28
N LEU A 74 -40.42 -14.06 -46.12
CA LEU A 74 -39.31 -13.64 -45.27
C LEU A 74 -38.03 -14.38 -45.67
N THR A 75 -36.95 -13.66 -45.88
CA THR A 75 -35.60 -14.24 -46.00
C THR A 75 -34.62 -13.50 -45.10
N ILE A 76 -33.72 -14.25 -44.50
CA ILE A 76 -32.64 -13.71 -43.67
C ILE A 76 -31.38 -13.66 -44.51
N GLN A 77 -30.69 -12.52 -44.48
CA GLN A 77 -29.44 -12.29 -45.20
C GLN A 77 -28.40 -11.64 -44.29
N ASN A 78 -27.13 -11.68 -44.69
CA ASN A 78 -26.03 -11.00 -44.01
C ASN A 78 -25.96 -11.26 -42.49
N ASN A 79 -26.25 -12.49 -42.06
CA ASN A 79 -26.16 -12.88 -40.66
C ASN A 79 -24.67 -12.95 -40.25
N ASN A 80 -24.22 -11.92 -39.53
CA ASN A 80 -22.83 -11.73 -39.13
C ASN A 80 -22.63 -12.27 -37.70
N PRO A 81 -21.89 -13.38 -37.53
CA PRO A 81 -21.67 -14.01 -36.22
C PRO A 81 -20.69 -13.23 -35.33
N ASP A 82 -19.94 -12.27 -35.88
CA ASP A 82 -19.03 -11.44 -35.07
C ASP A 82 -19.83 -10.37 -34.32
N THR A 83 -20.71 -9.66 -35.03
CA THR A 83 -21.46 -8.51 -34.49
C THR A 83 -22.88 -8.85 -34.02
N GLY A 84 -23.38 -10.05 -34.34
CA GLY A 84 -24.76 -10.45 -34.08
C GLY A 84 -25.79 -9.63 -34.86
N THR A 85 -25.45 -9.25 -36.10
CA THR A 85 -26.32 -8.43 -36.96
C THR A 85 -26.83 -9.23 -38.14
N PHE A 86 -28.09 -9.05 -38.53
CA PHE A 86 -28.66 -9.71 -39.69
C PHE A 86 -29.70 -8.83 -40.37
N ASP A 87 -29.90 -9.06 -41.67
CA ASP A 87 -30.92 -8.38 -42.47
C ASP A 87 -32.16 -9.27 -42.62
N VAL A 88 -33.34 -8.67 -42.43
CA VAL A 88 -34.61 -9.29 -42.75
C VAL A 88 -35.15 -8.67 -44.03
N ILE A 89 -35.33 -9.50 -45.05
CA ILE A 89 -35.87 -9.11 -46.35
C ILE A 89 -37.28 -9.68 -46.52
N VAL A 90 -38.20 -8.83 -46.94
CA VAL A 90 -39.59 -9.21 -47.28
C VAL A 90 -39.80 -9.03 -48.77
N SER A 91 -40.18 -10.11 -49.44
CA SER A 91 -40.48 -10.13 -50.89
C SER A 91 -41.90 -10.67 -51.15
N GLY A 92 -42.40 -10.53 -52.39
CA GLY A 92 -43.74 -11.01 -52.75
C GLY A 92 -44.87 -10.32 -51.99
N VAL A 93 -44.64 -9.06 -51.57
CA VAL A 93 -45.56 -8.28 -50.74
C VAL A 93 -46.88 -8.02 -51.47
N SER A 94 -47.96 -8.59 -50.96
CA SER A 94 -49.31 -8.40 -51.49
C SER A 94 -50.36 -8.45 -50.38
N SER A 95 -51.36 -7.59 -50.46
CA SER A 95 -52.47 -7.51 -49.51
C SER A 95 -53.71 -6.99 -50.25
N PRO A 96 -54.91 -7.58 -50.03
CA PRO A 96 -56.13 -7.15 -50.71
C PRO A 96 -56.52 -5.68 -50.43
N TYR A 97 -56.07 -5.13 -49.30
CA TYR A 97 -56.30 -3.75 -48.87
C TYR A 97 -55.09 -2.84 -49.12
N GLY A 98 -54.11 -3.27 -49.93
CA GLY A 98 -52.82 -2.62 -50.05
C GLY A 98 -51.95 -2.78 -48.80
N VAL A 99 -50.70 -2.31 -48.89
CA VAL A 99 -49.71 -2.32 -47.80
C VAL A 99 -49.19 -0.90 -47.60
N ARG A 100 -49.46 -0.33 -46.43
CA ARG A 100 -48.96 0.98 -46.00
C ARG A 100 -47.60 0.85 -45.34
N GLU A 101 -47.45 -0.10 -44.43
CA GLU A 101 -46.19 -0.38 -43.73
C GLU A 101 -45.95 -1.88 -43.58
N VAL A 102 -44.69 -2.27 -43.60
CA VAL A 102 -44.22 -3.63 -43.31
C VAL A 102 -43.58 -3.62 -41.93
N LYS A 103 -44.19 -4.32 -40.97
CA LYS A 103 -43.73 -4.43 -39.59
C LYS A 103 -43.14 -5.81 -39.34
N LEU A 104 -42.01 -5.82 -38.65
CA LEU A 104 -41.22 -7.00 -38.33
C LEU A 104 -40.94 -7.07 -36.83
N PRO A 105 -41.93 -7.49 -36.01
CA PRO A 105 -41.69 -7.78 -34.59
C PRO A 105 -40.63 -8.86 -34.50
N THR A 106 -39.54 -8.52 -33.82
CA THR A 106 -38.37 -9.39 -33.66
C THR A 106 -38.01 -9.48 -32.20
N TRP A 107 -37.73 -10.68 -31.69
CA TRP A 107 -37.30 -10.93 -30.31
C TRP A 107 -36.37 -12.14 -30.27
N SER A 108 -35.52 -12.20 -29.26
CA SER A 108 -34.71 -13.39 -28.99
C SER A 108 -35.53 -14.42 -28.20
N ASN A 109 -35.26 -15.71 -28.36
CA ASN A 109 -35.97 -16.74 -27.58
C ASN A 109 -35.64 -16.69 -26.07
N VAL A 110 -34.59 -15.96 -25.68
CA VAL A 110 -34.18 -15.79 -24.29
C VAL A 110 -35.29 -15.07 -23.54
N ASN A 111 -35.80 -15.67 -22.46
CA ASN A 111 -36.85 -15.09 -21.62
C ASN A 111 -38.16 -14.69 -22.33
N GLY A 112 -38.47 -15.31 -23.47
CA GLY A 112 -39.71 -15.04 -24.20
C GLY A 112 -39.65 -13.78 -25.05
N GLN A 113 -40.64 -12.88 -24.96
CA GLN A 113 -40.70 -11.65 -25.78
C GLN A 113 -40.24 -10.40 -25.00
N ASP A 114 -39.38 -10.57 -23.99
CA ASP A 114 -38.97 -9.48 -23.09
C ASP A 114 -38.07 -8.42 -23.77
N ASP A 115 -37.57 -8.72 -24.96
CA ASP A 115 -36.74 -7.85 -25.80
C ASP A 115 -37.37 -7.58 -27.18
N ILE A 116 -38.69 -7.74 -27.33
CA ILE A 116 -39.37 -7.55 -28.61
C ILE A 116 -39.28 -6.10 -29.12
N ILE A 117 -38.83 -5.95 -30.38
CA ILE A 117 -38.77 -4.67 -31.08
C ILE A 117 -39.57 -4.78 -32.39
N TRP A 118 -40.45 -3.80 -32.63
CA TRP A 118 -41.24 -3.69 -33.86
C TRP A 118 -40.49 -2.87 -34.90
N TYR A 119 -39.69 -3.54 -35.73
CA TYR A 119 -38.99 -2.87 -36.82
C TYR A 119 -39.95 -2.49 -37.96
N THR A 120 -39.71 -1.33 -38.57
CA THR A 120 -40.42 -0.92 -39.79
C THR A 120 -39.49 -1.10 -40.98
N ALA A 121 -39.80 -2.04 -41.86
CA ALA A 121 -38.96 -2.32 -43.00
C ALA A 121 -39.09 -1.22 -44.06
N THR A 122 -37.95 -0.83 -44.63
CA THR A 122 -37.88 0.22 -45.66
C THR A 122 -38.02 -0.40 -47.04
N ARG A 123 -38.86 0.18 -47.90
CA ARG A 123 -39.04 -0.28 -49.28
C ARG A 123 -37.77 0.00 -50.10
N GLN A 124 -37.28 -1.02 -50.79
CA GLN A 124 -36.11 -0.98 -51.67
C GLN A 124 -36.54 -0.73 -53.13
N ALA A 125 -35.59 -0.33 -53.98
CA ALA A 125 -35.84 0.02 -55.38
C ALA A 125 -36.40 -1.16 -56.21
N ASN A 126 -35.97 -2.38 -55.90
CA ASN A 126 -36.44 -3.64 -56.50
C ASN A 126 -37.82 -4.10 -55.97
N GLY A 127 -38.46 -3.32 -55.09
CA GLY A 127 -39.78 -3.62 -54.54
C GLY A 127 -39.81 -4.52 -53.30
N THR A 128 -38.67 -5.04 -52.82
CA THR A 128 -38.58 -5.73 -51.53
C THR A 128 -38.55 -4.73 -50.37
N TYR A 129 -38.75 -5.20 -49.14
CA TYR A 129 -38.60 -4.39 -47.94
C TYR A 129 -37.47 -4.95 -47.09
N LYS A 130 -36.67 -4.08 -46.47
CA LYS A 130 -35.51 -4.47 -45.66
C LYS A 130 -35.49 -3.77 -44.31
N THR A 131 -35.09 -4.50 -43.27
CA THR A 131 -34.57 -3.92 -42.02
C THR A 131 -33.30 -4.67 -41.60
N THR A 132 -32.45 -4.00 -40.82
CA THR A 132 -31.28 -4.63 -40.18
C THR A 132 -31.56 -4.73 -38.68
N VAL A 133 -31.39 -5.93 -38.13
CA VAL A 133 -31.55 -6.21 -36.70
C VAL A 133 -30.16 -6.39 -36.09
N LYS A 134 -29.98 -5.88 -34.87
CA LYS A 134 -28.73 -5.98 -34.13
C LYS A 134 -29.00 -6.62 -32.77
N ALA A 135 -28.23 -7.65 -32.41
CA ALA A 135 -28.32 -8.25 -31.09
C ALA A 135 -28.06 -7.24 -29.95
N SER A 136 -27.29 -6.16 -30.21
CA SER A 136 -27.11 -5.05 -29.26
C SER A 136 -28.41 -4.40 -28.81
N ASP A 137 -29.42 -4.37 -29.68
CA ASP A 137 -30.72 -3.77 -29.40
C ASP A 137 -31.62 -4.75 -28.61
N HIS A 138 -31.30 -6.05 -28.68
CA HIS A 138 -31.97 -7.16 -28.01
C HIS A 138 -31.16 -7.68 -26.81
N LYS A 139 -30.70 -6.76 -25.96
CA LYS A 139 -29.96 -7.07 -24.71
C LYS A 139 -28.71 -7.96 -24.91
N ARG A 140 -28.15 -8.00 -26.13
CA ARG A 140 -27.06 -8.87 -26.56
C ARG A 140 -27.37 -10.38 -26.44
N SER A 141 -28.65 -10.74 -26.48
CA SER A 141 -29.09 -12.14 -26.48
C SER A 141 -28.57 -12.88 -27.72
N THR A 142 -28.11 -14.12 -27.53
CA THR A 142 -27.67 -15.02 -28.61
C THR A 142 -28.56 -16.25 -28.66
N GLY A 143 -28.57 -16.96 -29.79
CA GLY A 143 -29.39 -18.14 -30.03
C GLY A 143 -30.51 -17.85 -31.03
N LEU A 144 -31.63 -18.55 -30.90
CA LEU A 144 -32.76 -18.43 -31.82
C LEU A 144 -33.47 -17.08 -31.67
N TYR A 145 -33.64 -16.36 -32.78
CA TYR A 145 -34.47 -15.16 -32.90
C TYR A 145 -35.74 -15.50 -33.68
N HIS A 146 -36.85 -14.92 -33.26
CA HIS A 146 -38.15 -15.03 -33.91
C HIS A 146 -38.47 -13.72 -34.62
N ILE A 147 -38.89 -13.81 -35.88
CA ILE A 147 -39.23 -12.67 -36.72
C ILE A 147 -40.62 -12.91 -37.29
N HIS A 148 -41.58 -12.10 -36.90
CA HIS A 148 -42.92 -12.15 -37.48
C HIS A 148 -43.09 -11.10 -38.58
N LEU A 149 -44.05 -11.30 -39.48
CA LEU A 149 -44.40 -10.37 -40.53
C LEU A 149 -45.85 -9.91 -40.37
N TYR A 150 -46.01 -8.60 -40.22
CA TYR A 150 -47.30 -7.94 -40.21
C TYR A 150 -47.34 -6.82 -41.24
N TYR A 151 -48.51 -6.62 -41.85
CA TYR A 151 -48.78 -5.44 -42.66
C TYR A 151 -49.75 -4.52 -41.96
N ILE A 152 -49.45 -3.22 -42.00
CA ILE A 152 -50.47 -2.20 -41.79
C ILE A 152 -51.11 -1.93 -43.15
N GLN A 153 -52.39 -2.28 -43.28
CA GLN A 153 -53.13 -2.19 -44.53
C GLN A 153 -53.59 -0.75 -44.82
N GLY A 154 -54.05 -0.48 -46.04
CA GLY A 154 -54.56 0.85 -46.44
C GLY A 154 -55.78 1.29 -45.61
N ASN A 155 -56.60 0.33 -45.16
CA ASN A 155 -57.73 0.56 -44.24
C ASN A 155 -57.30 0.76 -42.76
N GLY A 156 -55.99 0.75 -42.46
CA GLY A 156 -55.44 0.92 -41.12
C GLY A 156 -55.38 -0.34 -40.24
N LYS A 157 -55.95 -1.48 -40.68
CA LYS A 157 -55.91 -2.73 -39.90
C LYS A 157 -54.54 -3.41 -40.01
N ILE A 158 -54.16 -4.11 -38.94
CA ILE A 158 -52.95 -4.93 -38.88
C ILE A 158 -53.30 -6.36 -39.23
N VAL A 159 -52.59 -6.97 -40.17
CA VAL A 159 -52.76 -8.38 -40.56
C VAL A 159 -51.44 -9.15 -40.41
N GLY A 160 -51.50 -10.31 -39.77
CA GLY A 160 -50.37 -11.24 -39.70
C GLY A 160 -50.24 -12.02 -41.01
N VAL A 161 -49.02 -12.13 -41.52
CA VAL A 161 -48.72 -12.73 -42.83
C VAL A 161 -47.97 -14.05 -42.66
N GLY A 162 -46.98 -14.07 -41.77
CA GLY A 162 -46.14 -15.23 -41.52
C GLY A 162 -45.04 -14.93 -40.51
N GLY A 163 -44.08 -15.84 -40.39
CA GLY A 163 -42.92 -15.68 -39.53
C GLY A 163 -41.77 -16.57 -39.96
N THR A 164 -40.57 -16.27 -39.48
CA THR A 164 -39.37 -17.09 -39.64
C THR A 164 -38.51 -16.99 -38.39
N THR A 165 -37.46 -17.79 -38.34
CA THR A 165 -36.48 -17.75 -37.25
C THR A 165 -35.07 -17.72 -37.81
N THR A 166 -34.12 -17.28 -37.01
CA THR A 166 -32.69 -17.35 -37.35
C THR A 166 -31.84 -17.52 -36.10
N GLU A 167 -30.71 -18.21 -36.20
CA GLU A 167 -29.75 -18.29 -35.11
C GLU A 167 -28.76 -17.12 -35.18
N VAL A 168 -28.61 -16.42 -34.06
CA VAL A 168 -27.72 -15.27 -33.92
C VAL A 168 -26.62 -15.60 -32.92
N SER A 169 -25.38 -15.33 -33.28
CA SER A 169 -24.23 -15.46 -32.39
C SER A 169 -23.43 -14.15 -32.36
N ILE A 170 -22.70 -13.94 -31.27
CA ILE A 170 -21.76 -12.84 -31.11
C ILE A 170 -20.40 -13.47 -30.76
N ALA A 171 -19.37 -13.18 -31.54
CA ALA A 171 -18.05 -13.72 -31.27
C ALA A 171 -17.54 -13.22 -29.91
N ARG A 172 -16.95 -14.13 -29.13
CA ARG A 172 -16.30 -13.76 -27.87
C ARG A 172 -14.95 -13.11 -28.15
N PRO A 173 -14.48 -12.20 -27.27
CA PRO A 173 -13.13 -11.66 -27.40
C PRO A 173 -12.11 -12.80 -27.38
N LYS A 174 -11.10 -12.69 -28.24
CA LYS A 174 -10.00 -13.65 -28.38
C LYS A 174 -8.67 -12.95 -28.13
N GLY A 175 -7.74 -13.68 -27.53
CA GLY A 175 -6.37 -13.24 -27.32
C GLY A 175 -5.53 -14.39 -26.77
N THR A 176 -4.32 -14.55 -27.28
CA THR A 176 -3.38 -15.58 -26.84
C THR A 176 -2.24 -14.92 -26.09
N LEU A 177 -2.02 -15.32 -24.84
CA LEU A 177 -0.91 -14.87 -24.01
C LEU A 177 0.29 -15.79 -24.19
N THR A 178 1.48 -15.22 -24.39
CA THR A 178 2.74 -15.97 -24.41
C THR A 178 3.78 -15.26 -23.56
N ILE A 179 4.48 -16.01 -22.72
CA ILE A 179 5.54 -15.49 -21.85
C ILE A 179 6.89 -15.78 -22.51
N GLN A 180 7.72 -14.76 -22.67
CA GLN A 180 9.05 -14.87 -23.30
C GLN A 180 10.08 -14.04 -22.55
N ASN A 181 11.36 -14.17 -22.96
CA ASN A 181 12.47 -13.34 -22.45
C ASN A 181 12.54 -13.28 -20.92
N LYS A 182 12.40 -14.43 -20.27
CA LYS A 182 12.57 -14.56 -18.82
C LYS A 182 14.05 -14.38 -18.47
N ASP A 183 14.35 -13.30 -17.77
CA ASP A 183 15.69 -12.96 -17.29
C ASP A 183 15.72 -13.08 -15.76
N ALA A 184 16.30 -14.17 -15.27
CA ALA A 184 16.41 -14.42 -13.84
C ALA A 184 17.39 -13.45 -13.14
N ASN A 185 18.33 -12.84 -13.87
CA ASN A 185 19.23 -11.87 -13.26
C ASN A 185 18.50 -10.56 -12.99
N LYS A 186 17.63 -10.14 -13.91
CA LYS A 186 16.85 -8.90 -13.76
C LYS A 186 15.50 -9.12 -13.06
N GLY A 187 15.08 -10.38 -12.89
CA GLY A 187 13.74 -10.72 -12.41
C GLY A 187 12.65 -10.24 -13.37
N THR A 188 12.88 -10.29 -14.67
CA THR A 188 11.95 -9.74 -15.68
C THR A 188 11.44 -10.79 -16.64
N PHE A 189 10.26 -10.57 -17.19
CA PHE A 189 9.71 -11.35 -18.30
C PHE A 189 8.83 -10.48 -19.19
N GLU A 190 8.71 -10.86 -20.45
CA GLU A 190 7.80 -10.19 -21.39
C GLU A 190 6.52 -11.00 -21.58
N VAL A 191 5.39 -10.29 -21.63
CA VAL A 191 4.08 -10.83 -21.98
C VAL A 191 3.75 -10.36 -23.38
N ILE A 192 3.56 -11.30 -24.30
CA ILE A 192 3.11 -11.06 -25.67
C ILE A 192 1.65 -11.47 -25.78
N VAL A 193 0.83 -10.59 -26.37
CA VAL A 193 -0.57 -10.87 -26.70
C VAL A 193 -0.72 -10.89 -28.21
N SER A 194 -1.12 -12.05 -28.74
CA SER A 194 -1.40 -12.27 -30.17
C SER A 194 -2.85 -12.68 -30.40
N ASN A 195 -3.27 -12.83 -31.66
CA ASN A 195 -4.64 -13.19 -32.04
C ASN A 195 -5.70 -12.29 -31.40
N VAL A 196 -5.39 -11.00 -31.26
CA VAL A 196 -6.25 -10.00 -30.61
C VAL A 196 -7.46 -9.72 -31.50
N SER A 197 -8.64 -10.11 -31.03
CA SER A 197 -9.90 -9.83 -31.71
C SER A 197 -11.02 -9.60 -30.69
N ASN A 198 -11.88 -8.63 -30.95
CA ASN A 198 -13.09 -8.36 -30.18
C ASN A 198 -14.11 -7.66 -31.10
N PRO A 199 -15.36 -8.13 -31.19
CA PRO A 199 -16.36 -7.51 -32.06
C PRO A 199 -16.64 -6.04 -31.76
N ASP A 200 -16.57 -5.64 -30.49
CA ASP A 200 -16.79 -4.25 -30.08
C ASP A 200 -15.50 -3.38 -30.21
N GLY A 201 -14.47 -3.91 -30.88
CA GLY A 201 -13.16 -3.28 -31.06
C GLY A 201 -12.23 -3.38 -29.85
N VAL A 202 -10.93 -3.12 -30.06
CA VAL A 202 -9.92 -3.10 -29.00
C VAL A 202 -9.20 -1.75 -29.04
N ARG A 203 -9.45 -0.92 -28.02
CA ARG A 203 -8.78 0.38 -27.83
C ARG A 203 -7.46 0.20 -27.10
N GLU A 204 -7.45 -0.59 -26.02
CA GLU A 204 -6.25 -0.88 -25.23
C GLU A 204 -6.23 -2.34 -24.78
N VAL A 205 -5.02 -2.87 -24.61
CA VAL A 205 -4.76 -4.19 -24.03
C VAL A 205 -4.19 -4.02 -22.63
N LYS A 206 -4.91 -4.53 -21.63
CA LYS A 206 -4.53 -4.45 -20.21
C LYS A 206 -4.15 -5.82 -19.68
N LEU A 207 -3.07 -5.85 -18.90
CA LEU A 207 -2.47 -7.04 -18.33
C LEU A 207 -2.33 -6.89 -16.80
N PRO A 208 -3.44 -6.94 -16.03
CA PRO A 208 -3.35 -7.07 -14.58
C PRO A 208 -2.50 -8.28 -14.20
N THR A 209 -1.43 -8.01 -13.46
CA THR A 209 -0.39 -8.97 -13.10
C THR A 209 -0.09 -8.88 -11.61
N TRP A 210 0.02 -10.01 -10.93
CA TRP A 210 0.38 -10.09 -9.51
C TRP A 210 1.18 -11.37 -9.22
N SER A 211 1.96 -11.36 -8.15
CA SER A 211 2.59 -12.57 -7.64
C SER A 211 1.62 -13.32 -6.72
N ASN A 212 1.71 -14.65 -6.65
CA ASN A 212 0.86 -15.43 -5.74
C ASN A 212 1.27 -15.28 -4.25
N VAL A 213 2.28 -14.46 -3.96
CA VAL A 213 2.70 -14.19 -2.59
C VAL A 213 1.65 -13.30 -1.93
N ASN A 214 1.05 -13.75 -0.83
CA ASN A 214 0.01 -13.01 -0.09
C ASN A 214 -1.24 -12.61 -0.91
N GLY A 215 -1.57 -13.34 -1.99
CA GLY A 215 -2.77 -13.10 -2.78
C GLY A 215 -2.54 -12.07 -3.89
N GLN A 216 -3.33 -11.00 -3.95
CA GLN A 216 -3.24 -9.92 -4.96
C GLN A 216 -2.70 -8.61 -4.37
N ASP A 217 -1.86 -8.70 -3.33
CA ASP A 217 -1.38 -7.53 -2.57
C ASP A 217 -0.38 -6.66 -3.35
N ASP A 218 0.04 -7.09 -4.53
CA ASP A 218 0.99 -6.44 -5.43
C ASP A 218 0.47 -6.33 -6.88
N ILE A 219 -0.85 -6.36 -7.10
CA ILE A 219 -1.43 -6.28 -8.45
C ILE A 219 -1.12 -4.95 -9.14
N ILE A 220 -0.61 -5.04 -10.36
CA ILE A 220 -0.33 -3.89 -11.23
C ILE A 220 -1.00 -4.11 -12.59
N TRP A 221 -1.68 -3.07 -13.08
CA TRP A 221 -2.34 -3.06 -14.38
C TRP A 221 -1.41 -2.51 -15.46
N TYR A 222 -0.70 -3.41 -16.14
CA TYR A 222 0.16 -3.01 -17.25
C TYR A 222 -0.67 -2.72 -18.51
N THR A 223 -0.31 -1.66 -19.24
CA THR A 223 -0.86 -1.39 -20.57
C THR A 223 0.11 -1.91 -21.62
N ALA A 224 -0.29 -2.90 -22.39
CA ALA A 224 0.57 -3.49 -23.40
C ALA A 224 0.70 -2.56 -24.62
N THR A 225 1.91 -2.40 -25.11
CA THR A 225 2.23 -1.54 -26.26
C THR A 225 2.05 -2.33 -27.56
N ARG A 226 1.27 -1.79 -28.50
CA ARG A 226 1.08 -2.40 -29.82
C ARG A 226 2.40 -2.41 -30.60
N GLN A 227 2.77 -3.56 -31.14
CA GLN A 227 3.94 -3.78 -31.97
C GLN A 227 3.57 -3.63 -33.46
N THR A 228 4.59 -3.47 -34.32
CA THR A 228 4.40 -3.30 -35.78
C THR A 228 3.74 -4.51 -36.44
N ASN A 229 4.01 -5.73 -35.96
CA ASN A 229 3.40 -6.97 -36.42
C ASN A 229 1.95 -7.21 -35.90
N GLY A 230 1.35 -6.24 -35.20
CA GLY A 230 -0.01 -6.30 -34.68
C GLY A 230 -0.18 -7.02 -33.33
N THR A 231 0.88 -7.62 -32.77
CA THR A 231 0.88 -8.13 -31.39
C THR A 231 0.99 -7.00 -30.37
N TYR A 232 0.74 -7.27 -29.09
CA TYR A 232 0.95 -6.34 -27.99
C TYR A 232 1.98 -6.89 -27.02
N LYS A 233 2.80 -6.01 -26.44
CA LYS A 233 3.89 -6.40 -25.52
C LYS A 233 3.88 -5.58 -24.24
N ALA A 234 4.11 -6.24 -23.11
CA ALA A 234 4.44 -5.60 -21.83
C ALA A 234 5.68 -6.27 -21.21
N LEU A 235 6.55 -5.47 -20.59
CA LEU A 235 7.65 -5.95 -19.77
C LEU A 235 7.22 -5.91 -18.30
N ILE A 236 7.31 -7.04 -17.62
CA ILE A 236 6.99 -7.17 -16.20
C ILE A 236 8.30 -7.32 -15.42
N LYS A 237 8.41 -6.63 -14.28
CA LYS A 237 9.58 -6.68 -13.41
C LYS A 237 9.17 -7.12 -12.02
N ALA A 238 9.86 -8.12 -11.48
CA ALA A 238 9.65 -8.56 -10.10
C ALA A 238 9.91 -7.43 -9.09
N SER A 239 10.76 -6.46 -9.42
CA SER A 239 10.99 -5.25 -8.59
C SER A 239 9.72 -4.46 -8.30
N ASP A 240 8.79 -4.45 -9.26
CA ASP A 240 7.52 -3.74 -9.15
C ASP A 240 6.51 -4.56 -8.30
N HIS A 241 6.77 -5.85 -8.16
CA HIS A 241 6.02 -6.84 -7.37
C HIS A 241 6.80 -7.28 -6.13
N LYS A 242 7.40 -6.32 -5.40
CA LYS A 242 8.09 -6.53 -4.11
C LYS A 242 9.27 -7.52 -4.16
N ASN A 243 9.80 -7.79 -5.35
CA ASN A 243 10.76 -8.84 -5.66
C ASN A 243 10.29 -10.25 -5.26
N SER A 244 8.97 -10.49 -5.33
CA SER A 244 8.39 -11.81 -5.12
C SER A 244 8.87 -12.78 -6.21
N THR A 245 9.24 -14.00 -5.79
CA THR A 245 9.59 -15.11 -6.69
C THR A 245 8.54 -16.21 -6.61
N GLY A 246 8.43 -17.03 -7.66
CA GLY A 246 7.44 -18.10 -7.75
C GLY A 246 6.35 -17.76 -8.75
N LEU A 247 5.13 -18.23 -8.50
CA LEU A 247 4.03 -18.15 -9.47
C LEU A 247 3.48 -16.72 -9.58
N TYR A 248 3.38 -16.22 -10.80
CA TYR A 248 2.72 -14.97 -11.17
C TYR A 248 1.49 -15.29 -12.01
N TYR A 249 0.42 -14.56 -11.79
CA TYR A 249 -0.80 -14.61 -12.60
C TYR A 249 -0.89 -13.37 -13.47
N ILE A 250 -1.28 -13.56 -14.72
CA ILE A 250 -1.45 -12.50 -15.71
C ILE A 250 -2.81 -12.71 -16.37
N HIS A 251 -3.72 -11.78 -16.14
CA HIS A 251 -5.01 -11.79 -16.83
C HIS A 251 -4.99 -10.85 -18.04
N LEU A 252 -5.85 -11.10 -19.01
CA LEU A 252 -5.99 -10.31 -20.22
C LEU A 252 -7.37 -9.65 -20.24
N TYR A 253 -7.35 -8.33 -20.34
CA TYR A 253 -8.53 -7.51 -20.53
C TYR A 253 -8.36 -6.60 -21.74
N TYR A 254 -9.47 -6.32 -22.42
CA TYR A 254 -9.54 -5.29 -23.44
C TYR A 254 -10.38 -4.12 -22.94
N VAL A 255 -9.90 -2.92 -23.21
CA VAL A 255 -10.73 -1.72 -23.18
C VAL A 255 -11.36 -1.60 -24.56
N GLN A 256 -12.68 -1.71 -24.64
CA GLN A 256 -13.44 -1.64 -25.88
C GLN A 256 -13.52 -0.19 -26.42
N ASN A 257 -13.97 -0.01 -27.67
CA ASN A 257 -14.08 1.34 -28.26
C ASN A 257 -15.04 2.26 -27.49
N ASN A 258 -16.12 1.69 -26.94
CA ASN A 258 -17.08 2.38 -26.06
C ASN A 258 -16.53 2.66 -24.65
N GLY A 259 -15.31 2.21 -24.33
CA GLY A 259 -14.64 2.40 -23.04
C GLY A 259 -14.93 1.38 -21.95
N THR A 260 -15.77 0.37 -22.20
CA THR A 260 -15.99 -0.71 -21.24
C THR A 260 -14.80 -1.65 -21.19
N LEU A 261 -14.64 -2.36 -20.06
CA LEU A 261 -13.61 -3.36 -19.86
C LEU A 261 -14.21 -4.76 -19.99
N ILE A 262 -13.59 -5.64 -20.78
CA ILE A 262 -14.02 -7.04 -20.94
C ILE A 262 -12.86 -8.00 -20.68
N GLY A 263 -13.13 -9.06 -19.91
CA GLY A 263 -12.16 -10.12 -19.65
C GLY A 263 -12.07 -11.10 -20.84
N VAL A 264 -10.85 -11.51 -21.18
CA VAL A 264 -10.57 -12.37 -22.34
C VAL A 264 -10.05 -13.73 -21.90
N GLY A 265 -9.10 -13.75 -20.95
CA GLY A 265 -8.47 -14.96 -20.47
C GLY A 265 -7.35 -14.65 -19.49
N GLY A 266 -6.48 -15.64 -19.23
CA GLY A 266 -5.33 -15.47 -18.36
C GLY A 266 -4.29 -16.56 -18.57
N THR A 267 -3.11 -16.33 -18.01
CA THR A 267 -2.02 -17.29 -17.95
C THR A 267 -1.26 -17.12 -16.64
N SER A 268 -0.29 -17.99 -16.39
CA SER A 268 0.59 -17.89 -15.25
C SER A 268 2.01 -18.28 -15.63
N THR A 269 2.98 -17.76 -14.88
CA THR A 269 4.39 -18.13 -15.07
C THR A 269 5.13 -18.14 -13.74
N ASN A 270 6.09 -19.06 -13.59
CA ASN A 270 7.07 -18.95 -12.52
C ASN A 270 8.15 -17.92 -12.87
N VAL A 271 8.44 -17.05 -11.91
CA VAL A 271 9.48 -16.02 -11.95
C VAL A 271 10.54 -16.38 -10.92
N THR A 272 11.79 -16.43 -11.36
CA THR A 272 12.96 -16.65 -10.49
C THR A 272 13.85 -15.42 -10.53
N ILE A 273 14.52 -15.15 -9.41
CA ILE A 273 15.60 -14.16 -9.32
C ILE A 273 16.86 -14.94 -8.95
N SER A 274 17.98 -14.70 -9.63
CA SER A 274 19.22 -15.43 -9.38
C SER A 274 19.69 -15.25 -7.93
N ALA A 275 20.26 -16.31 -7.35
CA ALA A 275 20.64 -16.32 -5.94
C ALA A 275 21.70 -15.26 -5.59
N GLU A 276 22.56 -14.91 -6.54
CA GLU A 276 23.52 -13.81 -6.39
C GLU A 276 22.82 -12.46 -6.17
N ASN A 277 21.70 -12.23 -6.87
CA ASN A 277 20.89 -11.02 -6.73
C ASN A 277 19.94 -11.06 -5.52
N LEU A 278 19.85 -12.21 -4.83
CA LEU A 278 19.17 -12.36 -3.54
C LEU A 278 20.11 -12.17 -2.34
N LYS A 279 21.42 -11.99 -2.55
CA LYS A 279 22.40 -11.92 -1.46
C LYS A 279 22.34 -10.56 -0.77
N LEU A 280 22.09 -10.58 0.53
CA LEU A 280 22.25 -9.41 1.40
C LEU A 280 23.74 -9.02 1.45
N THR A 281 24.03 -7.74 1.27
CA THR A 281 25.40 -7.21 1.40
C THR A 281 25.44 -6.09 2.42
N GLY A 282 26.58 -5.99 3.12
CA GLY A 282 26.85 -4.96 4.11
C GLY A 282 28.22 -5.20 4.74
N LYS A 283 29.12 -4.23 4.62
CA LYS A 283 30.46 -4.28 5.22
C LYS A 283 30.50 -3.36 6.43
N ILE A 284 30.70 -3.95 7.61
CA ILE A 284 30.92 -3.23 8.86
C ILE A 284 32.38 -2.80 8.92
N THR A 285 32.65 -1.57 9.33
CA THR A 285 33.99 -1.04 9.60
C THR A 285 33.97 -0.21 10.87
N ILE A 286 34.90 -0.49 11.77
CA ILE A 286 35.06 0.24 13.01
C ILE A 286 36.05 1.38 12.81
N GLN A 287 35.70 2.57 13.27
CA GLN A 287 36.51 3.78 13.13
C GLN A 287 36.57 4.55 14.45
N ASN A 288 37.51 5.47 14.58
CA ASN A 288 37.61 6.41 15.71
C ASN A 288 37.53 5.75 17.10
N ASN A 289 38.12 4.56 17.27
CA ASN A 289 38.16 3.86 18.55
C ASN A 289 39.09 4.62 19.51
N ASN A 290 38.48 5.40 20.41
CA ASN A 290 39.16 6.33 21.29
C ASN A 290 39.31 5.75 22.70
N PRO A 291 40.53 5.39 23.12
CA PRO A 291 40.79 4.79 24.41
C PRO A 291 40.65 5.76 25.58
N LYS A 292 40.57 7.08 25.36
CA LYS A 292 40.37 8.04 26.47
C LYS A 292 38.91 8.08 26.91
N THR A 293 38.01 8.00 25.94
CA THR A 293 36.56 8.15 26.15
C THR A 293 35.82 6.82 26.12
N GLY A 294 36.44 5.74 25.64
CA GLY A 294 35.77 4.45 25.43
C GLY A 294 34.72 4.51 24.33
N THR A 295 34.94 5.33 23.29
CA THR A 295 33.96 5.54 22.22
C THR A 295 34.50 5.04 20.89
N PHE A 296 33.64 4.50 20.04
CA PHE A 296 34.00 4.10 18.68
C PHE A 296 32.84 4.32 17.71
N ASP A 297 33.15 4.49 16.44
CA ASP A 297 32.17 4.60 15.38
C ASP A 297 32.00 3.25 14.67
N VAL A 298 30.75 2.89 14.38
CA VAL A 298 30.42 1.77 13.50
C VAL A 298 29.90 2.34 12.20
N VAL A 299 30.59 2.04 11.09
CA VAL A 299 30.20 2.46 9.74
C VAL A 299 29.83 1.23 8.91
N VAL A 300 28.69 1.28 8.23
CA VAL A 300 28.22 0.23 7.33
C VAL A 300 28.22 0.76 5.91
N SER A 301 28.93 0.07 5.02
CA SER A 301 29.04 0.36 3.58
C SER A 301 28.54 -0.83 2.75
N ASN A 302 28.44 -0.66 1.43
CA ASN A 302 27.95 -1.70 0.50
C ASN A 302 26.60 -2.29 0.95
N VAL A 303 25.67 -1.42 1.35
CA VAL A 303 24.35 -1.82 1.85
C VAL A 303 23.44 -2.15 0.67
N SER A 304 23.09 -3.43 0.52
CA SER A 304 22.08 -3.85 -0.46
C SER A 304 21.23 -5.00 0.09
N SER A 305 19.95 -4.95 -0.26
CA SER A 305 18.99 -6.00 0.06
C SER A 305 17.98 -6.15 -1.08
N PRO A 306 17.60 -7.38 -1.46
CA PRO A 306 16.67 -7.62 -2.57
C PRO A 306 15.30 -6.99 -2.34
N HIS A 307 14.84 -6.92 -1.09
CA HIS A 307 13.56 -6.30 -0.74
C HIS A 307 13.72 -4.84 -0.26
N GLY A 308 14.84 -4.19 -0.63
CA GLY A 308 15.20 -2.86 -0.15
C GLY A 308 15.61 -2.83 1.32
N VAL A 309 16.23 -1.73 1.74
CA VAL A 309 16.64 -1.49 3.14
C VAL A 309 15.89 -0.25 3.64
N ARG A 310 14.98 -0.46 4.59
CA ARG A 310 14.24 0.60 5.28
C ARG A 310 15.06 1.17 6.43
N GLU A 311 15.64 0.30 7.26
CA GLU A 311 16.49 0.68 8.38
C GLU A 311 17.71 -0.24 8.52
N VAL A 312 18.82 0.33 8.96
CA VAL A 312 20.04 -0.41 9.35
C VAL A 312 20.11 -0.46 10.88
N LYS A 313 20.04 -1.67 11.44
CA LYS A 313 20.11 -1.92 12.87
C LYS A 313 21.45 -2.52 13.24
N LEU A 314 22.04 -2.01 14.31
CA LEU A 314 23.37 -2.37 14.80
C LEU A 314 23.31 -2.77 16.28
N PRO A 315 22.71 -3.92 16.62
CA PRO A 315 22.78 -4.45 17.98
C PRO A 315 24.24 -4.60 18.41
N THR A 316 24.58 -3.95 19.52
CA THR A 316 25.94 -3.86 20.04
C THR A 316 25.94 -4.14 21.54
N TRP A 317 26.89 -4.93 22.03
CA TRP A 317 27.03 -5.28 23.45
C TRP A 317 28.50 -5.59 23.78
N SER A 318 28.90 -5.48 25.04
CA SER A 318 30.22 -5.93 25.49
C SER A 318 30.19 -7.42 25.81
N SER A 319 31.28 -8.16 25.58
CA SER A 319 31.36 -9.59 25.94
C SER A 319 31.38 -9.82 27.47
N VAL A 320 31.45 -8.76 28.27
CA VAL A 320 31.40 -8.83 29.74
C VAL A 320 29.99 -9.26 30.15
N ASN A 321 29.87 -10.34 30.93
CA ASN A 321 28.58 -10.87 31.41
C ASN A 321 27.54 -11.21 30.33
N GLY A 322 27.97 -11.46 29.08
CA GLY A 322 27.09 -11.90 28.00
C GLY A 322 26.48 -10.74 27.22
N GLN A 323 25.14 -10.67 27.13
CA GLN A 323 24.41 -9.61 26.41
C GLN A 323 23.63 -8.70 27.38
N ASP A 324 24.07 -8.60 28.64
CA ASP A 324 23.36 -7.87 29.69
C ASP A 324 23.34 -6.35 29.49
N ASP A 325 24.12 -5.84 28.54
CA ASP A 325 24.23 -4.43 28.15
C ASP A 325 23.90 -4.17 26.67
N ILE A 326 23.19 -5.09 25.99
CA ILE A 326 22.89 -4.94 24.56
C ILE A 326 22.00 -3.74 24.25
N ILE A 327 22.41 -2.95 23.25
CA ILE A 327 21.63 -1.83 22.71
C ILE A 327 21.44 -2.00 21.21
N TRP A 328 20.19 -1.86 20.76
CA TRP A 328 19.80 -1.89 19.34
C TRP A 328 19.83 -0.50 18.73
N TYR A 329 21.00 -0.11 18.23
CA TYR A 329 21.14 1.18 17.56
C TYR A 329 20.49 1.19 16.17
N THR A 330 19.92 2.32 15.78
CA THR A 330 19.46 2.58 14.41
C THR A 330 20.45 3.52 13.74
N ALA A 331 21.12 3.06 12.69
CA ALA A 331 22.16 3.83 12.03
C ALA A 331 21.58 4.89 11.09
N ALA A 332 22.12 6.11 11.16
CA ALA A 332 21.71 7.19 10.28
C ALA A 332 22.41 7.07 8.92
N LYS A 333 21.65 7.22 7.83
CA LYS A 333 22.19 7.25 6.46
C LYS A 333 22.92 8.55 6.22
N ARG A 334 24.14 8.47 5.68
CA ARG A 334 24.98 9.60 5.28
C ARG A 334 24.80 9.92 3.79
N ALA A 335 25.27 11.09 3.38
CA ALA A 335 25.21 11.55 2.00
C ALA A 335 25.96 10.64 1.01
N ASP A 336 27.04 9.99 1.45
CA ASP A 336 27.83 9.03 0.68
C ASP A 336 27.18 7.64 0.57
N GLY A 337 25.98 7.46 1.12
CA GLY A 337 25.24 6.20 1.11
C GLY A 337 25.65 5.21 2.23
N THR A 338 26.66 5.53 3.04
CA THR A 338 27.03 4.72 4.21
C THR A 338 26.10 5.01 5.39
N TYR A 339 26.10 4.14 6.39
CA TYR A 339 25.35 4.32 7.63
C TYR A 339 26.31 4.40 8.81
N LYS A 340 26.03 5.25 9.80
CA LYS A 340 26.90 5.38 10.99
C LYS A 340 26.10 5.43 12.30
N ILE A 341 26.69 4.85 13.34
CA ILE A 341 26.45 5.18 14.75
C ILE A 341 27.76 5.48 15.46
N THR A 342 27.67 6.12 16.62
CA THR A 342 28.77 6.22 17.60
C THR A 342 28.34 5.49 18.86
N VAL A 343 29.13 4.53 19.30
CA VAL A 343 28.92 3.72 20.50
C VAL A 343 29.82 4.25 21.62
N LYS A 344 29.30 4.30 22.84
CA LYS A 344 30.04 4.74 24.02
C LYS A 344 30.01 3.65 25.08
N ALA A 345 31.17 3.34 25.67
CA ALA A 345 31.24 2.40 26.77
C ALA A 345 30.36 2.82 27.96
N SER A 346 30.11 4.11 28.17
CA SER A 346 29.18 4.61 29.19
C SER A 346 27.75 4.07 29.04
N ASP A 347 27.32 3.83 27.80
CA ASP A 347 25.98 3.30 27.50
C ASP A 347 25.94 1.77 27.71
N HIS A 348 27.11 1.15 27.84
CA HIS A 348 27.34 -0.28 28.04
C HIS A 348 28.01 -0.55 29.40
N LYS A 349 27.45 0.07 30.46
CA LYS A 349 27.89 -0.10 31.87
C LYS A 349 29.37 0.20 32.13
N ASN A 350 30.00 1.01 31.28
CA ASN A 350 31.45 1.29 31.26
C ASN A 350 32.33 0.03 31.07
N SER A 351 31.78 -1.07 30.55
CA SER A 351 32.54 -2.28 30.23
C SER A 351 33.66 -1.99 29.25
N THR A 352 34.83 -2.59 29.46
CA THR A 352 35.97 -2.56 28.54
C THR A 352 36.34 -3.98 28.13
N GLY A 353 36.98 -4.14 26.97
CA GLY A 353 37.30 -5.43 26.37
C GLY A 353 36.63 -5.59 25.02
N GLU A 354 36.28 -6.81 24.67
CA GLU A 354 35.63 -7.10 23.40
C GLU A 354 34.18 -6.61 23.37
N TYR A 355 33.81 -5.93 22.30
CA TYR A 355 32.45 -5.57 21.95
C TYR A 355 32.04 -6.30 20.69
N ASN A 356 30.80 -6.81 20.67
CA ASN A 356 30.19 -7.46 19.53
C ASN A 356 29.27 -6.47 18.83
N VAL A 357 29.36 -6.38 17.50
CA VAL A 357 28.54 -5.51 16.67
C VAL A 357 27.94 -6.36 15.56
N HIS A 358 26.62 -6.54 15.60
CA HIS A 358 25.88 -7.27 14.58
C HIS A 358 25.19 -6.30 13.61
N LEU A 359 24.92 -6.77 12.39
CA LEU A 359 24.25 -6.01 11.35
C LEU A 359 22.95 -6.69 10.93
N TYR A 360 21.86 -5.96 11.08
CA TYR A 360 20.54 -6.36 10.62
C TYR A 360 19.92 -5.28 9.73
N TYR A 361 19.09 -5.69 8.78
CA TYR A 361 18.23 -4.79 8.03
C TYR A 361 16.78 -5.02 8.39
N ILE A 362 16.03 -3.93 8.52
CA ILE A 362 14.58 -3.95 8.34
C ILE A 362 14.33 -3.67 6.86
N GLN A 363 13.77 -4.64 6.16
CA GLN A 363 13.47 -4.53 4.72
C GLN A 363 12.19 -3.72 4.48
N ASN A 364 11.91 -3.31 3.23
CA ASN A 364 10.70 -2.54 2.92
C ASN A 364 9.40 -3.32 3.21
N ASN A 365 9.46 -4.65 3.11
CA ASN A 365 8.38 -5.56 3.49
C ASN A 365 8.21 -5.72 5.02
N GLY A 366 9.04 -5.05 5.84
CA GLY A 366 9.00 -5.08 7.30
C GLY A 366 9.76 -6.22 7.97
N LYS A 367 10.33 -7.16 7.20
CA LYS A 367 11.08 -8.29 7.76
C LYS A 367 12.44 -7.85 8.31
N LEU A 368 12.80 -8.35 9.49
CA LEU A 368 14.14 -8.23 10.07
C LEU A 368 15.02 -9.38 9.55
N VAL A 369 16.16 -9.05 8.94
CA VAL A 369 17.11 -10.03 8.39
C VAL A 369 18.53 -9.77 8.86
N GLY A 370 19.25 -10.83 9.26
CA GLY A 370 20.66 -10.76 9.66
C GLY A 370 21.58 -10.75 8.44
N VAL A 371 22.60 -9.90 8.49
CA VAL A 371 23.55 -9.69 7.38
C VAL A 371 24.95 -10.19 7.75
N GLY A 372 25.42 -9.87 8.97
CA GLY A 372 26.74 -10.25 9.44
C GLY A 372 27.05 -9.66 10.81
N GLY A 373 28.30 -9.78 11.25
CA GLY A 373 28.77 -9.21 12.51
C GLY A 373 30.28 -9.03 12.53
N THR A 374 30.78 -8.27 13.50
CA THR A 374 32.19 -8.04 13.76
C THR A 374 32.41 -7.78 15.24
N THR A 375 33.66 -7.74 15.68
CA THR A 375 34.03 -7.37 17.05
C THR A 375 35.04 -6.22 17.06
N VAL A 376 35.12 -5.50 18.19
CA VAL A 376 36.14 -4.48 18.45
C VAL A 376 36.61 -4.55 19.89
N GLN A 377 37.92 -4.39 20.11
CA GLN A 377 38.48 -4.20 21.44
C GLN A 377 38.35 -2.73 21.87
N VAL A 378 37.59 -2.48 22.92
CA VAL A 378 37.35 -1.15 23.51
C VAL A 378 38.12 -1.03 24.81
N SER A 379 38.92 0.02 24.94
CA SER A 379 39.58 0.35 26.21
C SER A 379 39.14 1.72 26.69
N LYS A 380 39.22 1.94 28.00
CA LYS A 380 39.02 3.25 28.63
C LYS A 380 40.20 3.50 29.55
N THR A 381 40.92 4.58 29.29
CA THR A 381 42.14 4.96 30.02
C THR A 381 41.74 5.26 31.46
N SER A 382 42.31 4.52 32.40
CA SER A 382 42.16 4.76 33.83
C SER A 382 43.39 5.50 34.33
N TYR A 383 43.19 6.67 34.94
CA TYR A 383 44.30 7.43 35.52
C TYR A 383 44.53 7.02 36.97
N PRO A 384 45.79 6.86 37.41
CA PRO A 384 46.07 6.63 38.82
C PRO A 384 45.55 7.83 39.63
N THR A 385 44.82 7.54 40.70
CA THR A 385 44.33 8.55 41.64
C THR A 385 45.48 8.86 42.59
N PRO A 386 46.06 10.07 42.56
CA PRO A 386 47.12 10.42 43.50
C PRO A 386 46.54 10.47 44.92
N TYR A 387 47.34 10.09 45.91
CA TYR A 387 47.01 10.34 47.30
C TYR A 387 47.56 11.71 47.71
N PHE A 388 46.69 12.54 48.29
CA PHE A 388 47.08 13.80 48.92
C PHE A 388 46.62 13.80 50.38
N SER A 389 47.48 14.30 51.27
CA SER A 389 47.10 14.54 52.65
C SER A 389 46.88 16.02 52.89
N GLN A 390 45.78 16.39 53.56
CA GLN A 390 45.55 17.78 53.99
C GLN A 390 46.59 18.25 55.01
N ARG A 391 47.29 17.31 55.66
CA ARG A 391 48.33 17.57 56.66
C ARG A 391 49.76 17.57 56.09
N ASP A 392 49.91 17.50 54.77
CA ASP A 392 51.20 17.60 54.12
C ASP A 392 51.86 18.95 54.44
N GLY A 393 53.12 18.94 54.90
CA GLY A 393 53.84 20.13 55.35
C GLY A 393 53.95 21.25 54.31
N ARG A 394 53.81 20.93 53.02
CA ARG A 394 53.84 21.92 51.93
C ARG A 394 52.65 22.89 51.95
N TRP A 395 51.52 22.51 52.53
CA TRP A 395 50.32 23.34 52.57
C TRP A 395 49.54 23.32 53.89
N ALA A 396 49.81 22.37 54.80
CA ALA A 396 49.15 22.22 56.09
C ALA A 396 49.04 23.53 56.89
N GLY A 397 50.09 24.35 56.86
CA GLY A 397 50.14 25.63 57.57
C GLY A 397 49.47 26.82 56.86
N ARG A 398 48.98 26.67 55.62
CA ARG A 398 48.27 27.75 54.92
C ARG A 398 46.94 28.04 55.62
N THR A 399 46.57 29.30 55.73
CA THR A 399 45.34 29.72 56.41
C THR A 399 44.31 30.23 55.40
N TYR A 400 43.07 29.77 55.52
CA TYR A 400 41.93 30.28 54.76
C TYR A 400 40.87 30.71 55.75
N GLY A 401 40.45 31.98 55.68
CA GLY A 401 39.65 32.62 56.73
C GLY A 401 40.46 32.69 58.03
N GLY A 402 40.07 31.89 59.04
CA GLY A 402 40.75 31.78 60.32
C GLY A 402 41.34 30.41 60.65
N TYR A 403 41.29 29.43 59.73
CA TYR A 403 41.68 28.05 60.00
C TYR A 403 42.83 27.59 59.10
N THR A 404 43.70 26.75 59.64
CA THR A 404 44.78 26.11 58.88
C THR A 404 44.21 25.05 57.94
N PHE A 405 44.86 24.86 56.79
CA PHE A 405 44.46 23.85 55.81
C PHE A 405 44.51 22.44 56.40
N ALA A 406 45.44 22.18 57.33
CA ALA A 406 45.48 20.91 58.06
C ALA A 406 44.19 20.62 58.84
N ALA A 407 43.54 21.66 59.39
CA ALA A 407 42.33 21.53 60.21
C ALA A 407 41.05 21.36 59.37
N THR A 408 40.95 22.03 58.22
CA THR A 408 39.69 22.12 57.46
C THR A 408 39.76 21.62 56.02
N GLY A 409 40.93 21.19 55.53
CA GLY A 409 41.19 20.93 54.12
C GLY A 409 40.71 19.58 53.56
N CYS A 410 39.81 18.87 54.25
CA CYS A 410 39.37 17.52 53.83
C CYS A 410 38.74 17.54 52.43
N VAL A 411 37.74 18.41 52.20
CA VAL A 411 37.05 18.53 50.91
C VAL A 411 37.97 19.02 49.78
N PRO A 412 38.74 20.12 49.91
CA PRO A 412 39.69 20.51 48.86
C PRO A 412 40.67 19.39 48.48
N THR A 413 41.07 18.57 49.46
CA THR A 413 42.01 17.46 49.24
C THR A 413 41.34 16.27 48.54
N THR A 414 40.13 15.86 48.93
CA THR A 414 39.41 14.75 48.27
C THR A 414 38.99 15.10 46.85
N VAL A 415 38.51 16.33 46.62
CA VAL A 415 38.17 16.85 45.29
C VAL A 415 39.40 16.88 44.38
N ALA A 416 40.55 17.34 44.88
CA ALA A 416 41.81 17.32 44.14
C ALA A 416 42.23 15.90 43.71
N MET A 417 42.09 14.91 44.62
CA MET A 417 42.35 13.51 44.30
C MET A 417 41.41 12.98 43.21
N ALA A 418 40.11 13.25 43.33
CA ALA A 418 39.09 12.79 42.39
C ALA A 418 39.23 13.42 40.99
N ILE A 419 39.45 14.74 40.91
CA ILE A 419 39.69 15.44 39.64
C ILE A 419 40.94 14.88 38.96
N SER A 420 42.01 14.68 39.73
CA SER A 420 43.26 14.13 39.19
C SER A 420 43.09 12.71 38.67
N GLY A 421 42.35 11.88 39.40
CA GLY A 421 42.02 10.51 39.00
C GLY A 421 41.03 10.42 37.83
N THR A 422 40.20 11.45 37.63
CA THR A 422 39.20 11.46 36.55
C THR A 422 39.76 12.01 35.25
N THR A 423 40.57 13.08 35.33
CA THR A 423 41.05 13.84 34.16
C THR A 423 42.46 13.44 33.73
N GLY A 424 43.23 12.82 34.61
CA GLY A 424 44.67 12.61 34.42
C GLY A 424 45.52 13.86 34.62
N GLN A 425 44.91 15.03 34.85
CA GLN A 425 45.61 16.27 35.19
C GLN A 425 45.89 16.31 36.69
N THR A 426 47.15 16.54 37.10
CA THR A 426 47.45 16.75 38.52
C THR A 426 46.87 18.09 38.99
N VAL A 427 45.85 18.03 39.84
CA VAL A 427 45.25 19.19 40.54
C VAL A 427 45.62 19.09 42.01
N LEU A 428 46.24 20.14 42.56
CA LEU A 428 46.70 20.15 43.95
C LEU A 428 45.58 20.54 44.92
N PRO A 429 45.61 20.06 46.18
CA PRO A 429 44.63 20.44 47.21
C PRO A 429 44.51 21.95 47.41
N THR A 430 45.64 22.67 47.33
CA THR A 430 45.65 24.13 47.43
C THR A 430 44.97 24.80 46.25
N THR A 431 45.08 24.26 45.03
CA THR A 431 44.40 24.83 43.86
C THR A 431 42.88 24.76 44.01
N VAL A 432 42.36 23.65 44.55
CA VAL A 432 40.93 23.52 44.83
C VAL A 432 40.51 24.48 45.95
N ALA A 433 41.29 24.59 47.03
CA ALA A 433 40.99 25.51 48.11
C ALA A 433 41.08 26.99 47.71
N ASP A 434 42.06 27.37 46.92
CA ASP A 434 42.20 28.73 46.38
C ASP A 434 40.96 29.09 45.55
N TYR A 435 40.48 28.16 44.70
CA TYR A 435 39.23 28.34 43.97
C TYR A 435 38.02 28.48 44.90
N LEU A 436 37.81 27.54 45.82
CA LEU A 436 36.67 27.56 46.76
C LEU A 436 36.70 28.78 47.68
N TYR A 437 37.87 29.24 48.09
CA TYR A 437 37.99 30.41 48.97
C TYR A 437 37.87 31.72 48.21
N HIS A 438 38.60 31.90 47.10
CA HIS A 438 38.67 33.20 46.42
C HIS A 438 37.55 33.40 45.40
N SER A 439 37.06 32.33 44.77
CA SER A 439 36.05 32.39 43.69
C SER A 439 34.65 31.99 44.15
N THR A 440 34.50 31.44 45.36
CA THR A 440 33.21 31.09 45.96
C THR A 440 33.15 31.51 47.44
N ASN A 441 32.09 31.12 48.14
CA ASN A 441 31.95 31.28 49.60
C ASN A 441 31.97 29.92 50.34
N GLU A 442 32.41 28.86 49.66
CA GLU A 442 32.27 27.48 50.12
C GLU A 442 33.49 26.94 50.86
N PHE A 443 34.45 27.76 51.27
CA PHE A 443 35.55 27.30 52.12
C PHE A 443 35.86 28.33 53.22
N ASN A 444 35.71 27.93 54.50
CA ASN A 444 36.09 28.70 55.69
C ASN A 444 35.56 30.15 55.78
N LYS A 445 34.51 30.51 55.02
CA LYS A 445 33.89 31.85 55.03
C LYS A 445 32.55 31.88 55.76
N ARG A 446 31.72 30.86 55.55
CA ARG A 446 30.35 30.76 56.10
C ARG A 446 30.19 29.61 57.09
N SER A 447 31.07 28.62 57.01
CA SER A 447 31.10 27.43 57.86
C SER A 447 32.55 26.98 58.05
N TYR A 448 32.76 26.10 59.02
CA TYR A 448 34.02 25.38 59.18
C TYR A 448 34.17 24.36 58.05
N GLY A 449 35.26 24.44 57.27
CA GLY A 449 35.44 23.57 56.10
C GLY A 449 34.62 24.01 54.89
N THR A 450 34.11 23.03 54.14
CA THR A 450 33.40 23.22 52.87
C THR A 450 32.09 22.45 52.88
N THR A 451 31.03 23.07 52.37
CA THR A 451 29.73 22.41 52.24
C THR A 451 29.73 21.45 51.05
N SER A 452 28.76 20.54 50.99
CA SER A 452 28.61 19.65 49.83
C SER A 452 28.39 20.43 48.51
N HIS A 453 27.81 21.63 48.55
CA HIS A 453 27.68 22.52 47.39
C HIS A 453 29.04 22.94 46.81
N GLY A 454 30.04 23.13 47.68
CA GLY A 454 31.41 23.42 47.26
C GLY A 454 32.01 22.35 46.36
N ILE A 455 31.70 21.06 46.61
CA ILE A 455 32.15 19.96 45.75
C ILE A 455 31.56 20.10 44.34
N VAL A 456 30.27 20.44 44.22
CA VAL A 456 29.58 20.66 42.94
C VAL A 456 30.22 21.81 42.16
N LEU A 457 30.49 22.93 42.83
CA LEU A 457 31.14 24.09 42.21
C LEU A 457 32.56 23.76 41.76
N ALA A 458 33.34 23.06 42.58
CA ALA A 458 34.68 22.63 42.21
C ALA A 458 34.63 21.68 41.01
N ALA A 459 33.87 20.59 41.05
CA ALA A 459 33.76 19.66 39.92
C ALA A 459 33.40 20.39 38.61
N ARG A 460 32.44 21.32 38.65
CA ARG A 460 32.04 22.14 37.50
C ARG A 460 33.18 23.02 36.97
N HIS A 461 33.99 23.61 37.85
CA HIS A 461 35.14 24.43 37.46
C HIS A 461 36.14 23.66 36.59
N TRP A 462 36.33 22.36 36.86
CA TRP A 462 37.17 21.46 36.07
C TRP A 462 36.42 20.74 34.93
N GLY A 463 35.21 21.20 34.58
CA GLY A 463 34.43 20.64 33.48
C GLY A 463 33.79 19.28 33.77
N LEU A 464 33.76 18.86 35.03
CA LEU A 464 33.20 17.59 35.49
C LEU A 464 31.76 17.78 35.98
N LYS A 465 31.06 16.65 36.15
CA LYS A 465 29.69 16.59 36.66
C LYS A 465 29.63 15.81 37.96
N THR A 466 28.64 16.13 38.77
CA THR A 466 28.31 15.43 40.02
C THR A 466 26.89 14.90 39.99
N ASP A 467 26.69 13.70 40.53
CA ASP A 467 25.35 13.18 40.87
C ASP A 467 25.31 12.84 42.36
N VAL A 468 24.21 13.20 43.02
CA VAL A 468 23.98 12.97 44.45
C VAL A 468 23.54 11.52 44.66
N LEU A 469 24.17 10.83 45.61
CA LEU A 469 23.96 9.39 45.84
C LEU A 469 23.21 9.17 47.15
N GLY A 470 21.88 9.05 47.07
CA GLY A 470 21.00 8.95 48.25
C GLY A 470 20.84 7.55 48.85
N SER A 471 21.50 6.52 48.31
CA SER A 471 21.41 5.15 48.81
C SER A 471 22.70 4.37 48.63
N THR A 472 22.90 3.32 49.44
CA THR A 472 24.02 2.40 49.25
C THR A 472 24.05 1.80 47.84
N ALA A 473 22.89 1.48 47.24
CA ALA A 473 22.82 0.93 45.89
C ALA A 473 23.41 1.92 44.86
N ALA A 474 23.06 3.19 44.95
CA ALA A 474 23.59 4.23 44.07
C ALA A 474 25.11 4.42 44.25
N VAL A 475 25.62 4.34 45.48
CA VAL A 475 27.07 4.40 45.75
C VAL A 475 27.79 3.21 45.12
N ARG A 476 27.26 1.98 45.28
CA ARG A 476 27.84 0.78 44.67
C ARG A 476 27.84 0.87 43.15
N GLU A 477 26.75 1.34 42.55
CA GLU A 477 26.62 1.49 41.11
C GLU A 477 27.62 2.52 40.56
N ALA A 478 27.74 3.69 41.19
CA ALA A 478 28.71 4.70 40.79
C ALA A 478 30.16 4.19 40.84
N LEU A 479 30.53 3.50 41.92
CA LEU A 479 31.87 2.91 42.08
C LEU A 479 32.11 1.76 41.08
N ALA A 480 31.08 0.95 40.78
CA ALA A 480 31.15 -0.12 39.79
C ALA A 480 31.30 0.42 38.36
N MET A 481 30.70 1.57 38.06
CA MET A 481 30.91 2.32 36.81
C MET A 481 32.31 2.98 36.73
N GLY A 482 33.13 2.82 37.78
CA GLY A 482 34.49 3.34 37.85
C GLY A 482 34.57 4.83 38.19
N HIS A 483 33.49 5.43 38.69
CA HIS A 483 33.51 6.83 39.14
C HIS A 483 34.10 6.95 40.55
N HIS A 484 34.73 8.08 40.84
CA HIS A 484 35.12 8.45 42.19
C HIS A 484 33.89 8.90 42.96
N VAL A 485 33.74 8.42 44.20
CA VAL A 485 32.69 8.88 45.09
C VAL A 485 33.32 9.66 46.24
N LEU A 486 32.81 10.86 46.47
CA LEU A 486 33.08 11.66 47.65
C LEU A 486 31.99 11.36 48.68
N GLY A 487 32.38 11.26 49.95
CA GLY A 487 31.47 10.91 51.04
C GLY A 487 31.89 11.52 52.38
N ALA A 488 31.07 12.39 52.93
CA ALA A 488 31.24 12.88 54.29
C ALA A 488 30.76 11.84 55.31
N VAL A 489 31.58 11.57 56.32
CA VAL A 489 31.31 10.64 57.42
C VAL A 489 31.33 11.35 58.77
N GLY A 490 30.50 10.89 59.70
CA GLY A 490 30.48 11.32 61.11
C GLY A 490 31.28 10.37 62.00
N THR A 491 30.82 10.19 63.25
CA THR A 491 31.50 9.38 64.29
C THR A 491 31.86 7.97 63.80
N SER A 492 33.15 7.74 63.62
CA SER A 492 33.72 6.52 63.03
C SER A 492 35.24 6.47 63.25
N VAL A 493 35.95 5.55 62.59
CA VAL A 493 37.43 5.55 62.56
C VAL A 493 38.02 6.79 61.87
N PHE A 494 37.21 7.49 61.07
CA PHE A 494 37.63 8.64 60.27
C PHE A 494 37.39 9.98 60.96
N ALA A 495 36.42 10.07 61.87
CA ALA A 495 36.05 11.31 62.56
C ALA A 495 35.44 11.03 63.93
N ASN A 496 35.67 11.92 64.90
CA ASN A 496 35.08 11.84 66.23
C ASN A 496 34.13 13.03 66.43
N TYR A 497 32.92 12.77 66.93
CA TYR A 497 31.94 13.82 67.26
C TYR A 497 32.58 14.93 68.12
N PRO A 498 32.33 16.22 67.82
CA PRO A 498 31.35 16.76 66.87
C PRO A 498 31.86 16.97 65.43
N VAL A 499 33.03 16.43 65.05
CA VAL A 499 33.64 16.67 63.74
C VAL A 499 33.12 15.68 62.69
N THR A 500 32.92 16.16 61.46
CA THR A 500 32.66 15.35 60.26
C THR A 500 33.87 15.40 59.33
N HIS A 501 34.00 14.42 58.44
CA HIS A 501 35.17 14.27 57.60
C HIS A 501 34.85 13.78 56.20
N GLU A 502 35.49 14.38 55.18
CA GLU A 502 35.29 14.03 53.78
C GLU A 502 36.30 12.98 53.32
N LEU A 503 35.80 11.92 52.67
CA LEU A 503 36.61 10.84 52.11
C LEU A 503 36.47 10.76 50.60
N VAL A 504 37.45 10.20 49.90
CA VAL A 504 37.29 9.77 48.51
C VAL A 504 37.36 8.24 48.40
N MET A 505 36.40 7.68 47.68
CA MET A 505 36.26 6.25 47.40
C MET A 505 36.51 5.99 45.92
N LYS A 506 37.20 4.88 45.63
CA LYS A 506 37.45 4.42 44.26
C LYS A 506 37.35 2.92 44.14
N GLY A 507 36.85 2.49 42.98
CA GLY A 507 36.71 1.07 42.64
C GLY A 507 35.65 0.37 43.49
N TYR A 508 35.20 -0.78 42.99
CA TYR A 508 34.19 -1.60 43.62
C TYR A 508 34.55 -3.07 43.47
N ASN A 509 34.52 -3.80 44.58
CA ASN A 509 34.72 -5.24 44.59
C ASN A 509 33.84 -5.88 45.67
N ASN A 510 32.78 -6.58 45.25
CA ASN A 510 31.88 -7.34 46.13
C ASN A 510 31.43 -6.60 47.41
N GLY A 511 30.92 -5.37 47.25
CA GLY A 511 30.43 -4.56 48.38
C GLY A 511 31.51 -3.74 49.10
N MET A 512 32.77 -3.89 48.72
CA MET A 512 33.91 -3.14 49.25
C MET A 512 34.38 -2.07 48.25
N THR A 513 34.94 -0.98 48.77
CA THR A 513 35.59 0.08 48.00
C THR A 513 36.89 0.52 48.66
N TYR A 514 37.84 1.04 47.88
CA TYR A 514 39.08 1.56 48.43
C TYR A 514 38.88 3.03 48.84
N VAL A 515 39.08 3.33 50.11
CA VAL A 515 38.96 4.67 50.71
C VAL A 515 40.34 5.31 50.82
N MET A 516 40.41 6.59 50.47
CA MET A 516 41.54 7.46 50.79
C MET A 516 41.07 8.56 51.74
N ASP A 517 41.61 8.52 52.96
CA ASP A 517 41.40 9.50 54.02
C ASP A 517 42.45 10.62 53.90
N PRO A 518 42.05 11.86 53.56
CA PRO A 518 43.00 12.97 53.40
C PRO A 518 43.66 13.42 54.73
N TYR A 519 43.09 13.07 55.88
CA TYR A 519 43.58 13.47 57.20
C TYR A 519 44.55 12.46 57.80
N ASN A 520 44.27 11.16 57.67
CA ASN A 520 45.08 10.10 58.23
C ASN A 520 45.30 8.95 57.24
N ALA A 521 46.50 8.89 56.65
CA ALA A 521 46.86 7.86 55.66
C ALA A 521 46.76 6.42 56.20
N ASN A 522 46.85 6.22 57.52
CA ASN A 522 46.72 4.90 58.15
C ASN A 522 45.30 4.34 58.05
N ASN A 523 44.31 5.19 57.74
CA ASN A 523 42.93 4.80 57.49
C ASN A 523 42.66 4.45 56.02
N ASN A 524 43.67 4.51 55.13
CA ASN A 524 43.49 4.14 53.73
C ASN A 524 43.35 2.62 53.61
N GLY A 525 42.34 2.14 52.89
CA GLY A 525 42.11 0.71 52.76
C GLY A 525 40.75 0.35 52.17
N TYR A 526 40.45 -0.94 52.14
CA TYR A 526 39.15 -1.42 51.69
C TYR A 526 38.12 -1.38 52.82
N TYR A 527 37.00 -0.70 52.56
CA TYR A 527 35.87 -0.60 53.49
C TYR A 527 34.58 -1.04 52.82
N SER A 528 33.65 -1.56 53.61
CA SER A 528 32.30 -1.88 53.15
C SER A 528 31.55 -0.60 52.80
N VAL A 529 30.91 -0.57 51.63
CA VAL A 529 30.04 0.55 51.23
C VAL A 529 28.86 0.71 52.21
N ASP A 530 28.34 -0.40 52.76
CA ASP A 530 27.29 -0.35 53.78
C ASP A 530 27.77 0.31 55.08
N TYR A 531 29.02 0.02 55.47
CA TYR A 531 29.62 0.65 56.65
C TYR A 531 29.74 2.16 56.44
N LEU A 532 30.33 2.59 55.32
CA LEU A 532 30.54 4.00 54.99
C LEU A 532 29.21 4.76 54.93
N PHE A 533 28.20 4.19 54.28
CA PHE A 533 26.87 4.81 54.19
C PHE A 533 26.14 4.85 55.54
N ARG A 534 26.39 3.88 56.43
CA ARG A 534 25.84 3.85 57.79
C ARG A 534 26.46 4.93 58.69
N VAL A 535 27.75 5.19 58.56
CA VAL A 535 28.46 6.24 59.34
C VAL A 535 28.47 7.60 58.65
N ARG A 536 27.62 7.80 57.63
CA ARG A 536 27.50 9.06 56.90
C ARG A 536 27.27 10.25 57.82
N SER A 537 27.79 11.41 57.42
CA SER A 537 27.55 12.66 58.13
C SER A 537 26.07 13.03 58.09
N LEU A 538 25.54 13.47 59.24
CA LEU A 538 24.21 14.06 59.35
C LEU A 538 24.27 15.59 59.52
N ASP A 539 25.46 16.18 59.40
CA ASP A 539 25.60 17.64 59.48
C ASP A 539 24.90 18.29 58.28
N PRO A 540 24.06 19.32 58.49
CA PRO A 540 23.42 20.06 57.41
C PRO A 540 24.38 20.60 56.35
N THR A 541 25.63 20.97 56.69
CA THR A 541 26.60 21.50 55.72
C THR A 541 27.07 20.43 54.74
N ASP A 542 27.12 19.18 55.18
CA ASP A 542 27.53 18.04 54.35
C ASP A 542 26.36 17.52 53.49
N ASN A 543 25.15 17.98 53.76
CA ASN A 543 23.91 17.49 53.15
C ASN A 543 23.18 18.57 52.32
N THR A 544 23.84 19.68 51.96
CA THR A 544 23.21 20.78 51.19
C THR A 544 22.67 20.35 49.82
N GLU A 545 23.21 19.27 49.24
CA GLU A 545 22.77 18.68 47.98
C GLU A 545 21.79 17.48 48.17
N GLY A 546 21.40 17.18 49.40
CA GLY A 546 20.44 16.12 49.75
C GLY A 546 21.05 14.77 50.18
N SER A 547 22.37 14.59 50.02
CA SER A 547 23.14 13.45 50.54
C SER A 547 24.58 13.87 50.77
N PRO A 548 25.30 13.29 51.75
CA PRO A 548 26.72 13.55 51.92
C PRO A 548 27.59 12.74 50.96
N PHE A 549 26.99 11.88 50.12
CA PHE A 549 27.68 11.10 49.10
C PHE A 549 27.38 11.65 47.71
N MET A 550 28.41 11.83 46.90
CA MET A 550 28.27 12.24 45.51
C MET A 550 29.37 11.64 44.62
N THR A 551 29.04 11.40 43.36
CA THR A 551 30.02 10.97 42.36
C THR A 551 30.67 12.18 41.66
N ILE A 552 31.93 12.05 41.23
CA ILE A 552 32.55 12.96 40.25
C ILE A 552 32.84 12.16 38.97
N ARG A 553 32.38 12.66 37.82
CA ARG A 553 32.56 12.01 36.50
C ARG A 553 32.75 13.01 35.35
N SER A 554 33.32 12.51 34.25
CA SER A 554 33.53 13.24 32.99
C SER A 554 32.27 13.45 32.14
#